data_AF-A0A1E1FF19-F1
#
_entry.id   AF-A0A1E1FF19-F1
#
_cell.length_a   1.000
_cell.length_b   1.000
_cell.length_c   1.000
_cell.angle_alpha   90.00
_cell.angle_beta   90.00
_cell.angle_gamma   90.00
#
_symmetry.space_group_name_H-M   'P 1'
#
loop_
_entity.id
_entity.type
_entity.pdbx_description
1 polymer ?
#
loop_
_entity_poly.entity_id
_entity_poly.type
_entity_poly.pdbx_seq_one_letter_code
_entity_poly.pdbx_strand_id
1 'polypeptide(L)' 'TPIFLYGFPAELKAFYMQRMPRKEGDTGPICTESCDLLMPGVGEIVGGSMRIADIQEMLTAYEKEGIDPTP' A
#
# COMPACT_ATOMS: atom_id res chain seq x y z
N THR A 1 0.72 -12.76 20.95
CA THR A 1 0.90 -11.30 20.97
C THR A 1 0.33 -10.69 19.70
N PRO A 2 -0.28 -9.49 19.73
CA PRO A 2 -0.67 -8.75 18.53
C PRO A 2 0.56 -8.40 17.67
N ILE A 3 0.43 -8.43 16.34
CA ILE A 3 1.53 -8.13 15.40
C ILE A 3 1.04 -7.11 14.37
N PHE A 4 1.80 -6.03 14.19
CA PHE A 4 1.68 -5.17 13.03
C PHE A 4 2.61 -5.69 11.93
N LEU A 5 2.02 -6.27 10.88
CA LEU A 5 2.75 -6.65 9.68
C LEU A 5 2.64 -5.49 8.68
N TYR A 6 3.77 -4.95 8.24
CA TYR A 6 3.79 -3.74 7.39
C TYR A 6 4.84 -3.83 6.29
N GLY A 7 4.73 -2.96 5.29
CA GLY A 7 5.67 -2.93 4.15
C GLY A 7 5.41 -4.03 3.11
N PHE A 8 4.16 -4.15 2.67
CA PHE A 8 3.77 -5.10 1.63
C PHE A 8 4.20 -4.60 0.24
N PRO A 9 4.58 -5.49 -0.70
CA PRO A 9 4.82 -5.11 -2.09
C PRO A 9 3.60 -4.42 -2.72
N ALA A 10 3.84 -3.35 -3.48
CA ALA A 10 2.79 -2.53 -4.07
C ALA A 10 1.92 -3.32 -5.07
N GLU A 11 2.50 -4.29 -5.76
CA GLU A 11 1.80 -5.15 -6.71
C GLU A 11 0.79 -6.10 -6.05
N LEU A 12 0.84 -6.26 -4.72
CA LEU A 12 -0.05 -7.13 -3.94
C LEU A 12 -1.09 -6.35 -3.12
N LYS A 13 -1.12 -5.03 -3.23
CA LYS A 13 -2.00 -4.15 -2.45
C LYS A 13 -2.77 -3.20 -3.38
N ALA A 14 -3.75 -2.50 -2.82
CA ALA A 14 -4.60 -1.60 -3.58
C ALA A 14 -3.81 -0.40 -4.13
N PHE A 15 -4.19 0.07 -5.32
CA PHE A 15 -3.47 1.12 -6.05
C PHE A 15 -3.40 2.48 -5.33
N TYR A 16 -4.34 2.76 -4.42
CA TYR A 16 -4.38 4.02 -3.66
C TYR A 16 -3.37 4.09 -2.51
N MET A 17 -2.65 3.00 -2.21
CA MET A 17 -1.74 2.93 -1.08
C MET A 17 -0.42 3.65 -1.40
N GLN A 18 0.01 4.55 -0.51
CA GLN A 18 1.25 5.31 -0.68
C GLN A 18 2.47 4.37 -0.66
N ARG A 19 3.47 4.66 -1.51
CA ARG A 19 4.73 3.91 -1.56
C ARG A 19 5.69 4.36 -0.46
N MET A 20 6.43 3.41 0.10
CA MET A 20 7.50 3.72 1.04
C MET A 20 8.66 4.44 0.35
N PRO A 21 9.33 5.38 1.02
CA PRO A 21 10.56 6.00 0.51
C PRO A 21 11.62 4.94 0.25
N ARG A 22 12.28 5.02 -0.91
CA ARG A 22 13.41 4.16 -1.25
C ARG A 22 14.72 4.89 -1.00
N LYS A 23 15.73 4.14 -0.57
CA LYS A 23 17.11 4.61 -0.48
C LYS A 23 17.88 4.22 -1.73
N GLU A 24 18.89 5.02 -2.05
CA GLU A 24 19.80 4.69 -3.14
C GLU A 24 20.48 3.33 -2.86
N GLY A 25 20.42 2.43 -3.85
CA GLY A 25 20.95 1.07 -3.73
C GLY A 25 19.94 0.00 -3.27
N ASP A 26 18.70 0.35 -2.92
CA ASP A 26 17.68 -0.64 -2.60
C ASP A 26 17.35 -1.48 -3.86
N THR A 27 17.46 -2.81 -3.77
CA THR A 27 17.15 -3.76 -4.86
C THR A 27 15.86 -4.54 -4.66
N GLY A 28 15.22 -4.40 -3.49
CA GLY A 28 13.98 -5.08 -3.13
C GLY A 28 12.75 -4.56 -3.89
N PRO A 29 11.60 -5.21 -3.69
CA PRO A 29 10.33 -4.77 -4.25
C PRO A 29 9.95 -3.38 -3.72
N ILE A 30 9.13 -2.66 -4.48
CA ILE A 30 8.55 -1.40 -4.03
C ILE A 30 7.46 -1.72 -3.01
N CYS A 31 7.66 -1.34 -1.75
CA CYS A 31 6.68 -1.58 -0.70
C CYS A 31 5.74 -0.38 -0.49
N THR A 32 4.54 -0.64 0.03
CA THR A 32 3.56 0.35 0.43
C THR A 32 3.61 0.64 1.92
N GLU A 33 3.25 1.87 2.31
CA GLU A 33 3.01 2.31 3.69
C GLU A 33 1.69 1.75 4.23
N SER A 34 1.56 0.43 4.16
CA SER A 34 0.40 -0.36 4.60
C SER A 34 0.76 -1.18 5.83
N CYS A 35 -0.24 -1.42 6.68
CA CYS A 35 -0.10 -2.15 7.93
C CYS A 35 -1.37 -2.98 8.20
N ASP A 36 -1.17 -4.26 8.48
CA ASP A 36 -2.21 -5.21 8.87
C ASP A 36 -1.98 -5.63 10.34
N LEU A 37 -3.03 -5.57 11.17
CA LEU A 37 -3.00 -6.01 12.57
C LEU A 37 -3.45 -7.47 12.65
N LEU A 38 -2.51 -8.33 13.02
CA LEU A 38 -2.72 -9.76 13.20
C LEU A 38 -2.89 -10.09 14.67
N MET A 39 -3.99 -10.78 15.02
CA MET A 39 -4.29 -11.29 16.35
C MET A 39 -4.13 -12.81 16.42
N PRO A 40 -3.54 -13.35 17.51
CA PRO A 40 -3.42 -14.79 17.70
C PRO A 40 -4.79 -15.51 17.62
N GLY A 41 -4.85 -16.61 16.88
CA GLY A 41 -6.04 -17.47 16.75
C GLY A 41 -7.07 -17.01 15.72
N VAL A 42 -7.00 -15.74 15.25
CA VAL A 42 -7.95 -15.18 14.27
C VAL A 42 -7.25 -14.80 12.96
N GLY A 43 -6.01 -14.31 13.02
CA GLY A 43 -5.33 -13.74 11.85
C GLY A 43 -5.55 -12.23 11.78
N GLU A 44 -5.74 -11.69 10.57
CA GLU A 44 -5.95 -10.26 10.35
C GLU A 44 -7.31 -9.80 10.89
N ILE A 45 -7.30 -8.70 11.64
CA ILE A 45 -8.53 -8.05 12.13
C ILE A 45 -8.65 -6.58 11.70
N VAL A 46 -7.55 -5.95 11.26
CA VAL A 46 -7.54 -4.56 10.75
C VAL A 46 -6.51 -4.47 9.63
N GLY A 47 -6.89 -3.84 8.52
CA GLY A 47 -5.99 -3.49 7.42
C GLY A 47 -6.05 -1.99 7.14
N GLY A 48 -4.89 -1.33 7.07
CA GLY A 48 -4.77 0.11 6.88
C GLY A 48 -3.57 0.51 6.02
N SER A 49 -3.57 1.74 5.52
CA SER A 49 -2.40 2.33 4.87
C SER A 49 -2.45 3.85 4.87
N MET A 50 -1.31 4.47 4.64
CA MET A 50 -1.27 5.83 4.10
C MET A 50 -1.78 5.85 2.67
N ARG A 51 -2.38 6.97 2.26
CA ARG A 51 -3.02 7.13 0.96
C ARG A 51 -2.18 8.09 0.11
N ILE A 52 -2.17 7.86 -1.20
CA ILE A 52 -1.56 8.81 -2.15
C ILE A 52 -2.22 10.18 -1.95
N ALA A 53 -1.41 11.17 -1.58
CA ALA A 53 -1.88 12.54 -1.34
C ALA A 53 -1.72 13.44 -2.56
N ASP A 54 -0.81 13.09 -3.48
CA ASP A 54 -0.60 13.82 -4.73
C ASP A 54 -1.65 13.42 -5.77
N ILE A 55 -2.37 14.41 -6.30
CA ILE A 55 -3.45 14.17 -7.25
C ILE A 55 -2.94 13.62 -8.59
N GLN A 56 -1.75 14.01 -9.05
CA GLN A 56 -1.22 13.54 -10.32
C GLN A 56 -0.78 12.08 -10.22
N GLU A 57 -0.15 11.70 -9.11
CA GLU A 57 0.16 10.31 -8.79
C GLU A 57 -1.12 9.47 -8.70
N MET A 58 -2.17 9.98 -8.07
CA MET A 58 -3.44 9.28 -7.95
C MET A 58 -4.12 9.05 -9.32
N LEU A 59 -4.14 10.05 -10.19
CA LEU A 59 -4.68 9.92 -11.55
C LEU A 59 -3.86 8.94 -12.40
N THR A 60 -2.53 8.97 -12.26
CA THR A 60 -1.64 7.99 -12.91
C THR A 60 -1.94 6.56 -12.42
N ALA A 61 -2.24 6.40 -11.13
CA ALA A 61 -2.60 5.12 -10.55
C ALA A 61 -3.97 4.62 -11.07
N TYR A 62 -4.97 5.49 -11.20
CA TYR A 62 -6.25 5.17 -11.85
C TYR A 62 -6.06 4.69 -13.29
N GLU A 63 -5.29 5.42 -14.09
CA GLU A 63 -5.00 5.07 -15.49
C GLU A 63 -4.31 3.70 -15.58
N LYS A 64 -3.32 3.44 -14.72
CA LYS A 64 -2.58 2.16 -14.69
C LYS A 64 -3.51 0.97 -14.41
N GLU A 65 -4.48 1.14 -13.52
CA GLU A 65 -5.46 0.10 -13.19
C GLU A 65 -6.65 0.06 -14.18
N GLY A 66 -6.71 0.97 -15.16
CA GLY A 66 -7.77 1.04 -16.16
C GLY A 66 -9.13 1.48 -15.59
N ILE A 67 -9.11 2.31 -14.54
CA ILE A 67 -10.31 2.80 -13.85
C ILE A 67 -10.59 4.25 -14.26
N ASP A 68 -11.83 4.55 -14.67
CA ASP A 68 -12.27 5.92 -14.97
C ASP A 68 -12.30 6.77 -13.68
N PRO A 69 -11.57 7.89 -13.61
CA PRO A 69 -11.55 8.74 -12.42
C PRO A 69 -12.77 9.68 -12.31
N THR A 70 -13.70 9.66 -13.28
CA THR A 70 -14.92 10.49 -13.23
C THR A 70 -15.96 9.93 -12.24
N PRO A 71 -16.70 10.79 -11.50
CA PRO A 71 -17.69 10.36 -10.51
C PRO A 71 -18.95 9.69 -11.08
#